data_AF-A0A1J5PRZ8-F1
#
_entry.id   AF-A0A1J5PRZ8-F1
#
_cell.length_a   1.000
_cell.length_b   1.000
_cell.length_c   1.000
_cell.angle_alpha   90.00
_cell.angle_beta   90.00
_cell.angle_gamma   90.00
#
_symmetry.space_group_name_H-M   'P 1'
#
loop_
_entity.id
_entity.type
_entity.pdbx_description
1 polymer ?
#
loop_
_entity_poly.entity_id
_entity_poly.type
_entity_poly.pdbx_seq_one_letter_code
_entity_poly.pdbx_strand_id
1 'polypeptide(L)'
;MAVPFLDAARGAKMPITLPDGAKLEVQIPPGASDGQTLRLRGKGAAGIGGAPAGDALITLTVRAHPTFRREGNDILTVLPIGIDEAVLGAKVEAPTIDGPVSLTIPKGASSGRVLRLRGRGVQPHGAKERGDQRIELRIVMPAKIDPELEAFMEEWRKTHAHDPRKGGRT
;
A
#
# COMPACT_ATOMS: atom_id res chain seq x y z
N MET A 1 -12.01 16.81 2.27
CA MET A 1 -12.63 15.86 1.33
C MET A 1 -11.98 14.51 1.48
N ALA A 2 -12.74 13.46 1.77
CA ALA A 2 -12.19 12.11 1.91
C ALA A 2 -11.88 11.51 0.52
N VAL A 3 -10.67 10.95 0.37
CA VAL A 3 -10.20 10.33 -0.88
C VAL A 3 -9.74 8.90 -0.58
N PRO A 4 -10.17 7.88 -1.35
CA PRO A 4 -9.62 6.53 -1.23
C PRO A 4 -8.10 6.50 -1.48
N PHE A 5 -7.38 5.64 -0.77
CA PHE A 5 -5.92 5.53 -0.90
C PHE A 5 -5.45 5.33 -2.35
N LEU A 6 -6.07 4.40 -3.07
CA LEU A 6 -5.68 4.07 -4.45
C LEU A 6 -5.92 5.25 -5.39
N ASP A 7 -6.99 6.01 -5.18
CA ASP A 7 -7.30 7.22 -5.96
C ASP A 7 -6.30 8.34 -5.67
N ALA A 8 -5.89 8.52 -4.41
CA ALA A 8 -4.83 9.47 -4.06
C ALA A 8 -3.47 9.06 -4.63
N ALA A 9 -3.15 7.77 -4.63
CA ALA A 9 -1.89 7.24 -5.15
C ALA A 9 -1.79 7.36 -6.68
N ARG A 10 -2.85 6.95 -7.40
CA ARG A 10 -2.90 6.91 -8.88
C ARG A 10 -3.35 8.22 -9.52
N GLY A 11 -4.04 9.07 -8.76
CA GLY A 11 -4.82 10.17 -9.30
C GLY A 11 -6.21 9.70 -9.75
N ALA A 12 -7.21 10.54 -9.57
CA ALA A 12 -8.60 10.24 -9.93
C ALA A 12 -9.39 11.52 -10.18
N LYS A 13 -10.54 11.39 -10.83
CA LYS A 13 -11.55 12.43 -10.93
C LYS A 13 -12.65 12.13 -9.94
N MET A 14 -12.91 13.05 -9.03
CA MET A 14 -13.90 12.84 -7.97
C MET A 14 -14.96 13.94 -7.99
N PRO A 15 -16.25 13.57 -8.00
CA PRO A 15 -17.32 14.54 -7.88
C PRO A 15 -17.37 15.08 -6.44
N ILE A 16 -17.59 16.38 -6.31
CA ILE A 16 -17.91 17.05 -5.06
C ILE A 16 -19.17 17.88 -5.22
N THR A 17 -19.80 18.20 -4.09
CA THR A 17 -20.87 19.20 -4.03
C THR A 17 -20.36 20.36 -3.18
N LEU A 18 -20.40 21.56 -3.73
CA LEU A 18 -20.03 22.79 -3.04
C LEU A 18 -21.16 23.23 -2.08
N PRO A 19 -20.88 24.13 -1.11
CA PRO A 19 -21.90 24.61 -0.16
C PRO A 19 -23.12 25.28 -0.82
N ASP A 20 -22.96 25.81 -2.02
CA ASP A 20 -24.03 26.40 -2.84
C ASP A 20 -24.87 25.36 -3.59
N GLY A 21 -24.56 24.07 -3.44
CA GLY A 21 -25.24 22.96 -4.11
C GLY A 21 -24.69 22.62 -5.50
N ALA A 22 -23.72 23.38 -6.02
CA ALA A 22 -23.12 23.11 -7.32
C ALA A 22 -22.30 21.81 -7.29
N LYS A 23 -22.49 20.96 -8.30
CA LYS A 23 -21.67 19.76 -8.50
C LYS A 23 -20.46 20.08 -9.37
N LEU A 24 -19.29 19.63 -8.93
CA LEU A 24 -18.04 19.85 -9.65
C LEU A 24 -17.21 18.57 -9.64
N GLU A 25 -16.52 18.30 -10.74
CA GLU A 25 -15.48 17.27 -10.79
C GLU A 25 -14.14 17.89 -10.41
N VAL A 26 -13.49 17.33 -9.39
CA VAL A 26 -12.14 17.72 -8.97
C VAL A 26 -11.15 16.67 -9.45
N GLN A 27 -10.10 17.13 -10.13
CA GLN A 27 -8.96 16.29 -10.48
C GLN A 27 -8.04 16.15 -9.26
N ILE A 28 -7.97 14.95 -8.71
CA ILE A 28 -6.97 14.57 -7.72
C ILE A 28 -5.67 14.25 -8.46
N PRO A 29 -4.57 14.95 -8.18
CA PRO A 29 -3.29 14.65 -8.82
C PRO A 29 -2.74 13.31 -8.32
N PRO A 30 -1.98 12.57 -9.16
CA PRO A 30 -1.29 11.37 -8.72
C PRO A 30 -0.31 11.69 -7.58
N GLY A 31 -0.22 10.75 -6.64
CA GLY A 31 0.60 10.89 -5.43
C GLY A 31 0.13 11.97 -4.46
N ALA A 32 -1.15 12.35 -4.50
CA ALA A 32 -1.75 13.26 -3.53
C ALA A 32 -1.49 12.78 -2.10
N SER A 33 -1.14 13.71 -1.22
CA SER A 33 -0.81 13.41 0.18
C SER A 33 -1.96 13.78 1.11
N ASP A 34 -2.03 13.11 2.26
CA ASP A 34 -2.96 13.50 3.31
C ASP A 34 -2.71 14.95 3.77
N GLY A 35 -3.77 15.71 3.99
CA GLY A 35 -3.69 17.14 4.33
C GLY A 35 -3.34 18.07 3.16
N GLN A 36 -3.08 17.55 1.96
CA GLN A 36 -2.81 18.39 0.79
C GLN A 36 -4.04 19.26 0.46
N THR A 37 -3.82 20.56 0.23
CA THR A 37 -4.89 21.49 -0.15
C THR A 37 -4.88 21.77 -1.65
N LEU A 38 -6.01 21.53 -2.32
CA LEU A 38 -6.23 21.85 -3.72
C LEU A 38 -6.97 23.18 -3.85
N ARG A 39 -6.51 24.03 -4.78
CA ARG A 39 -7.13 25.32 -5.08
C ARG A 39 -7.98 25.23 -6.33
N LEU A 40 -9.27 25.48 -6.19
CA LEU A 40 -10.23 25.57 -7.28
C LEU A 40 -10.45 27.04 -7.64
N ARG A 41 -9.82 27.46 -8.74
CA ARG A 41 -9.83 28.86 -9.17
C ARG A 41 -11.24 29.33 -9.53
N GLY A 42 -11.68 30.45 -8.97
CA GLY A 42 -12.98 31.07 -9.29
C GLY A 42 -14.19 30.24 -8.84
N LYS A 43 -14.00 29.29 -7.91
CA LYS A 43 -15.08 28.43 -7.35
C LYS A 43 -15.40 28.75 -5.89
N GLY A 44 -14.88 29.86 -5.37
CA GLY A 44 -15.20 30.38 -4.04
C GLY A 44 -16.46 31.25 -4.05
N ALA A 45 -16.65 32.00 -2.97
CA ALA A 45 -17.81 32.89 -2.82
C ALA A 45 -17.86 33.98 -3.91
N ALA A 46 -19.07 34.42 -4.25
CA ALA A 46 -19.29 35.52 -5.18
C ALA A 46 -18.62 36.81 -4.68
N GLY A 47 -17.99 37.55 -5.60
CA GLY A 47 -17.38 38.84 -5.27
C GLY A 47 -18.42 39.93 -5.02
N ILE A 48 -18.08 40.91 -4.18
CA ILE A 48 -18.93 42.07 -3.89
C ILE A 48 -18.82 43.09 -5.03
N GLY A 49 -19.93 43.71 -5.43
CA GLY A 49 -19.91 44.84 -6.37
C GLY A 49 -19.48 44.49 -7.80
N GLY A 50 -19.73 43.26 -8.25
CA GLY A 50 -19.34 42.80 -9.59
C GLY A 50 -17.90 42.25 -9.67
N ALA A 51 -17.20 42.13 -8.55
CA ALA A 51 -15.90 41.46 -8.51
C ALA A 51 -16.03 39.95 -8.87
N PRO A 52 -14.98 39.34 -9.47
CA PRO A 52 -14.95 37.91 -9.73
C PRO A 52 -15.13 37.07 -8.45
N ALA A 53 -15.65 35.86 -8.58
CA ALA A 53 -15.70 34.91 -7.48
C ALA A 53 -14.28 34.58 -6.98
N GLY A 54 -14.16 34.36 -5.67
CA GLY A 54 -12.91 33.91 -5.05
C GLY A 54 -12.55 32.47 -5.41
N ASP A 55 -11.58 31.90 -4.70
CA ASP A 55 -11.18 30.50 -4.86
C ASP A 55 -11.77 29.63 -3.77
N ALA A 56 -12.09 28.38 -4.11
CA ALA A 56 -12.39 27.36 -3.11
C ALA A 56 -11.11 26.56 -2.79
N LEU A 57 -10.89 26.30 -1.51
CA LEU A 57 -9.78 25.49 -1.03
C LEU A 57 -10.33 24.17 -0.49
N ILE A 58 -9.76 23.06 -0.95
CA ILE A 58 -10.16 21.72 -0.53
C ILE A 58 -8.96 21.01 0.07
N THR A 59 -9.00 20.78 1.37
CA THR A 59 -8.04 19.90 2.03
C THR A 59 -8.45 18.45 1.85
N LEU A 60 -7.53 17.63 1.35
CA LEU A 60 -7.71 16.21 1.14
C LEU A 60 -7.48 15.45 2.44
N THR A 61 -8.27 14.41 2.66
CA THR A 61 -8.10 13.44 3.74
C THR A 61 -8.01 12.06 3.10
N VAL A 62 -6.80 11.50 3.04
CA VAL A 62 -6.56 10.20 2.40
C VAL A 62 -6.92 9.09 3.38
N ARG A 63 -7.85 8.23 2.99
CA ARG A 63 -8.28 7.10 3.83
C ARG A 63 -7.20 6.02 3.84
N ALA A 64 -7.03 5.37 4.99
CA ALA A 64 -6.15 4.21 5.12
C ALA A 64 -6.63 3.06 4.21
N HIS A 65 -5.69 2.24 3.74
CA HIS A 65 -5.96 1.03 2.97
C HIS A 65 -5.59 -0.21 3.80
N PRO A 66 -6.37 -1.29 3.78
CA PRO A 66 -6.07 -2.49 4.56
C PRO A 66 -4.75 -3.17 4.15
N THR A 67 -4.41 -3.11 2.86
CA THR A 67 -3.21 -3.77 2.30
C THR A 67 -1.99 -2.86 2.18
N PHE A 68 -2.19 -1.58 1.90
CA PHE A 68 -1.13 -0.68 1.46
C PHE A 68 -0.91 0.42 2.48
N ARG A 69 0.35 0.61 2.87
CA ARG A 69 0.79 1.78 3.64
C ARG A 69 1.77 2.58 2.79
N ARG A 70 1.64 3.91 2.79
CA ARG A 70 2.59 4.79 2.09
C ARG A 70 3.63 5.31 3.09
N GLU A 71 4.90 5.29 2.71
CA GLU A 71 5.99 5.94 3.43
C GLU A 71 6.83 6.75 2.44
N GLY A 72 6.73 8.08 2.51
CA GLY A 72 7.26 8.95 1.45
C GLY A 72 6.61 8.62 0.10
N ASN A 73 7.41 8.14 -0.86
CA ASN A 73 6.92 7.67 -2.16
C ASN A 73 6.89 6.14 -2.27
N ASP A 74 7.39 5.43 -1.26
CA ASP A 74 7.37 3.98 -1.22
C ASP A 74 6.02 3.46 -0.73
N ILE A 75 5.68 2.26 -1.17
CA ILE A 75 4.52 1.50 -0.69
C ILE A 75 5.02 0.32 0.12
N LEU A 76 4.49 0.15 1.32
CA LEU A 76 4.77 -0.97 2.20
C LEU A 76 3.56 -1.90 2.23
N THR A 77 3.82 -3.20 2.06
CA THR A 77 2.81 -4.26 2.17
C THR A 77 3.36 -5.45 2.92
N VAL A 78 2.48 -6.18 3.59
CA VAL A 78 2.80 -7.50 4.13
C VAL A 78 2.21 -8.54 3.18
N LEU A 79 3.03 -9.50 2.74
CA LEU A 79 2.59 -10.63 1.93
C LEU A 79 2.63 -11.91 2.78
N PRO A 80 1.46 -12.49 3.09
CA PRO A 80 1.37 -13.82 3.69
C PRO A 80 1.95 -14.85 2.72
N ILE A 81 2.80 -15.75 3.22
CA ILE A 81 3.31 -16.90 2.46
C ILE A 81 3.15 -18.18 3.28
N GLY A 82 3.04 -19.31 2.60
CA GLY A 82 3.02 -20.64 3.19
C GLY A 82 4.40 -21.08 3.70
N ILE A 83 4.42 -22.09 4.58
CA ILE A 83 5.67 -22.71 5.04
C ILE A 83 6.39 -23.45 3.90
N ASP A 84 5.64 -24.05 2.98
CA ASP A 84 6.15 -24.70 1.77
C ASP A 84 6.80 -23.69 0.82
N GLU A 85 6.13 -22.55 0.58
CA GLU A 85 6.68 -21.46 -0.25
C GLU A 85 7.97 -20.90 0.34
N ALA A 86 8.03 -20.78 1.67
CA ALA A 86 9.24 -20.36 2.38
C ALA A 86 10.37 -21.39 2.26
N VAL A 87 10.08 -22.68 2.42
CA VAL A 87 11.07 -23.77 2.43
C VAL A 87 11.57 -24.11 1.02
N LEU A 88 10.69 -24.10 0.02
CA LEU A 88 10.97 -24.56 -1.34
C LEU A 88 11.26 -23.41 -2.30
N GLY A 89 10.81 -22.19 -1.97
CA GLY A 89 10.69 -21.11 -2.91
C GLY A 89 9.42 -21.25 -3.75
N ALA A 90 8.91 -20.14 -4.27
CA ALA A 90 7.66 -20.12 -5.01
C ALA A 90 7.60 -18.93 -6.00
N LYS A 91 6.64 -18.98 -6.91
CA LYS A 91 6.25 -17.84 -7.73
C LYS A 91 4.79 -17.52 -7.40
N VAL A 92 4.58 -16.40 -6.73
CA VAL A 92 3.27 -16.00 -6.19
C VAL A 92 2.80 -14.70 -6.83
N GLU A 93 1.53 -14.37 -6.63
CA GLU A 93 0.98 -13.08 -7.01
C GLU A 93 1.08 -12.10 -5.83
N ALA A 94 1.64 -10.92 -6.09
CA ALA A 94 1.75 -9.85 -5.11
C ALA A 94 0.86 -8.66 -5.51
N PRO A 95 0.00 -8.16 -4.60
CA PRO A 95 -0.83 -6.99 -4.89
C PRO A 95 0.06 -5.74 -4.98
N THR A 96 -0.18 -4.89 -5.99
CA THR A 96 0.45 -3.57 -6.10
C THR A 96 -0.60 -2.49 -6.27
N ILE A 97 -0.18 -1.24 -6.09
CA ILE A 97 -1.04 -0.10 -6.39
C ILE A 97 -1.31 0.06 -7.88
N ASP A 98 -0.83 -0.75 -8.82
CA ASP A 98 -1.22 -0.68 -10.25
C ASP A 98 -1.85 -1.99 -10.76
N GLY A 99 -2.15 -2.93 -9.85
CA GLY A 99 -2.61 -4.28 -10.18
C GLY A 99 -1.62 -5.34 -9.72
N PRO A 100 -2.02 -6.62 -9.68
CA PRO A 100 -1.14 -7.69 -9.23
C PRO A 100 0.06 -7.89 -10.15
N VAL A 101 1.18 -8.32 -9.58
CA VAL A 101 2.37 -8.73 -10.33
C VAL A 101 2.92 -10.06 -9.82
N SER A 102 3.62 -10.79 -10.67
CA SER A 102 4.28 -12.01 -10.23
C SER A 102 5.56 -11.70 -9.44
N LEU A 103 5.70 -12.34 -8.28
CA LEU A 103 6.83 -12.20 -7.35
C LEU A 103 7.46 -13.57 -7.11
N THR A 104 8.78 -13.64 -7.22
CA THR A 104 9.54 -14.84 -6.86
C THR A 104 9.93 -14.80 -5.38
N ILE A 105 9.44 -15.79 -4.63
CA ILE A 105 9.86 -16.06 -3.25
C ILE A 105 11.11 -16.93 -3.30
N PRO A 106 12.24 -16.47 -2.75
CA PRO A 106 13.47 -17.24 -2.71
C PRO A 106 13.33 -18.42 -1.73
N LYS A 107 13.96 -19.54 -2.07
CA LYS A 107 14.09 -20.69 -1.17
C LYS A 107 14.73 -20.27 0.16
N GLY A 108 14.19 -20.77 1.27
CA GLY A 108 14.62 -20.40 2.63
C GLY A 108 14.24 -18.97 3.00
N ALA A 109 13.13 -18.44 2.46
CA ALA A 109 12.59 -17.17 2.91
C ALA A 109 12.14 -17.28 4.37
N SER A 110 12.26 -16.19 5.12
CA SER A 110 11.83 -16.10 6.51
C SER A 110 10.98 -14.85 6.71
N SER A 111 10.17 -14.86 7.77
CA SER A 111 9.36 -13.71 8.16
C SER A 111 10.25 -12.47 8.41
N GLY A 112 9.78 -11.30 7.98
CA GLY A 112 10.52 -10.04 8.07
C GLY A 112 11.47 -9.79 6.90
N ARG A 113 11.71 -10.78 6.01
CA ARG A 113 12.45 -10.53 4.77
C ARG A 113 11.67 -9.55 3.90
N VAL A 114 12.32 -8.46 3.49
CA VAL A 114 11.73 -7.45 2.61
C VAL A 114 12.20 -7.67 1.17
N LEU A 115 11.24 -7.87 0.26
CA LEU A 115 11.47 -7.91 -1.19
C LEU A 115 11.11 -6.55 -1.79
N ARG A 116 11.92 -6.09 -2.75
CA ARG A 116 11.74 -4.78 -3.39
C ARG A 116 11.26 -4.94 -4.83
N LEU A 117 10.11 -4.35 -5.13
CA LEU A 117 9.60 -4.16 -6.47
C LEU A 117 9.91 -2.73 -6.93
N ARG A 118 10.92 -2.60 -7.79
CA ARG A 118 11.39 -1.29 -8.26
C ARG A 118 10.30 -0.57 -9.07
N GLY A 119 10.10 0.71 -8.80
CA GLY A 119 9.17 1.57 -9.56
C GLY A 119 7.68 1.25 -9.34
N ARG A 120 7.35 0.43 -8.32
CA ARG A 120 5.96 0.07 -7.96
C ARG A 120 5.41 0.88 -6.78
N GLY A 121 6.12 1.91 -6.35
CA GLY A 121 5.62 2.91 -5.42
C GLY A 121 4.85 4.04 -6.11
N VAL A 122 4.60 5.11 -5.37
CA VAL A 122 3.82 6.27 -5.83
C VAL A 122 4.66 7.18 -6.73
N GLN A 123 4.02 7.77 -7.75
CA GLN A 123 4.59 8.87 -8.52
C GLN A 123 3.99 10.19 -8.05
N PRO A 124 4.75 11.08 -7.38
CA PRO A 124 4.28 12.43 -7.11
C PRO A 124 3.98 13.20 -8.39
N HIS A 125 3.01 14.10 -8.33
CA HIS A 125 2.71 14.99 -9.43
C HIS A 125 3.94 15.81 -9.85
N GLY A 126 4.28 15.78 -11.15
CA GLY A 126 5.45 16.47 -11.70
C GLY A 126 6.80 15.76 -11.50
N ALA A 127 6.84 14.64 -10.77
CA ALA A 127 8.06 13.86 -10.61
C ALA A 127 8.29 12.91 -11.80
N LYS A 128 9.55 12.81 -12.23
CA LYS A 128 9.98 11.87 -13.28
C LYS A 128 10.05 10.42 -12.80
N GLU A 129 10.32 10.22 -11.51
CA GLU A 129 10.55 8.90 -10.93
C GLU A 129 9.44 8.51 -9.95
N ARG A 130 9.20 7.20 -9.88
CA ARG A 130 8.34 6.55 -8.89
C ARG A 130 9.17 6.05 -7.72
N GLY A 131 8.54 5.98 -6.54
CA GLY A 131 9.07 5.19 -5.44
C GLY A 131 9.01 3.68 -5.73
N ASP A 132 9.40 2.89 -4.74
CA ASP A 132 9.40 1.42 -4.81
C ASP A 132 8.26 0.82 -3.97
N GLN A 133 7.88 -0.42 -4.25
CA GLN A 133 7.08 -1.21 -3.30
C GLN A 133 7.99 -2.16 -2.53
N ARG A 134 7.86 -2.15 -1.21
CA ARG A 134 8.56 -3.02 -0.26
C ARG A 134 7.56 -4.01 0.33
N ILE A 135 7.83 -5.28 0.10
CA ILE A 135 6.97 -6.38 0.51
C ILE A 135 7.66 -7.13 1.65
N GLU A 136 7.15 -7.00 2.86
CA GLU A 136 7.56 -7.81 3.99
C GLU A 136 6.88 -9.17 3.91
N LEU A 137 7.67 -10.24 3.85
CA LEU A 137 7.15 -11.60 3.88
C LEU A 137 6.75 -11.99 5.30
N ARG A 138 5.61 -12.67 5.43
CA ARG A 138 5.13 -13.22 6.70
C ARG A 138 4.69 -14.66 6.50
N ILE A 139 5.40 -15.60 7.12
CA ILE A 139 5.00 -17.01 7.11
C ILE A 139 3.72 -17.13 7.95
N VAL A 140 2.68 -17.70 7.37
CA VAL A 140 1.40 -17.96 8.02
C VAL A 140 1.14 -19.47 8.00
N MET A 141 0.85 -20.03 9.17
CA MET A 141 0.54 -21.46 9.30
C MET A 141 -0.85 -21.76 8.73
N PRO A 142 -1.08 -22.98 8.20
CA PRO A 142 -2.42 -23.41 7.81
C PRO A 142 -3.38 -23.34 9.00
N ALA A 143 -4.65 -23.04 8.72
CA ALA A 143 -5.68 -22.90 9.75
C ALA A 143 -5.92 -24.19 10.55
N LYS A 144 -5.59 -25.35 9.97
CA LYS A 144 -5.61 -26.66 10.62
C LYS A 144 -4.24 -27.31 10.40
N ILE A 145 -3.67 -27.84 11.48
CA ILE A 145 -2.50 -28.70 11.43
C ILE A 145 -3.04 -30.12 11.46
N ASP A 146 -2.89 -30.84 10.35
CA ASP A 146 -3.29 -32.25 10.28
C ASP A 146 -2.27 -33.17 10.96
N PRO A 147 -2.64 -34.43 11.27
CA PRO A 147 -1.74 -35.38 11.92
C PRO A 147 -0.48 -35.71 11.12
N GLU A 148 -0.51 -35.58 9.79
CA GLU A 148 0.65 -35.86 8.93
C GLU A 148 1.72 -34.77 9.09
N LEU A 149 1.29 -33.50 9.06
CA LEU A 149 2.18 -32.36 9.29
C LEU A 149 2.75 -32.37 10.71
N GLU A 150 1.93 -32.73 11.72
CA GLU A 150 2.40 -32.85 13.10
C GLU A 150 3.48 -33.94 13.23
N ALA A 151 3.20 -35.15 12.75
CA ALA A 151 4.15 -36.26 12.78
C ALA A 151 5.45 -35.94 12.02
N PHE A 152 5.35 -35.26 10.87
CA PHE A 152 6.52 -34.79 10.12
C PHE A 152 7.39 -33.85 10.96
N MET A 153 6.79 -32.85 11.62
CA MET A 153 7.53 -31.89 12.44
C MET A 153 8.13 -32.53 13.71
N GLU A 154 7.46 -33.52 14.29
CA GLU A 154 7.98 -34.30 15.42
C GLU A 154 9.20 -35.15 15.06
N GLU A 155 9.22 -35.75 13.88
CA GLU A 155 10.39 -36.49 13.41
C GLU A 155 11.51 -35.54 13.02
N TRP A 156 11.18 -34.47 12.27
CA TRP A 156 12.15 -33.49 11.82
C TRP A 156 12.93 -32.87 12.99
N ARG A 157 12.24 -32.50 14.08
CA ARG A 157 12.88 -31.85 15.24
C ARG A 157 13.88 -32.73 15.99
N LYS A 158 13.82 -34.07 15.86
CA LYS A 158 14.74 -35.00 16.56
C LYS A 158 16.18 -34.85 16.06
N THR A 159 16.35 -34.57 14.77
CA THR A 159 17.65 -34.50 14.09
C THR A 159 18.01 -33.09 13.60
N HIS A 160 17.04 -32.18 13.53
CA HIS A 160 17.22 -30.82 13.00
C HIS A 160 16.95 -29.73 14.05
N ALA A 161 17.69 -29.75 15.17
CA ALA A 161 17.55 -28.74 16.21
C ALA A 161 17.90 -27.34 15.68
N HIS A 162 16.92 -26.44 15.68
CA HIS A 162 17.06 -25.03 15.35
C HIS A 162 16.46 -24.17 16.45
N ASP A 163 17.24 -23.23 17.00
CA ASP A 163 16.75 -22.29 18.02
C ASP A 163 16.67 -20.87 17.46
N PRO A 164 15.49 -20.41 17.04
CA PRO A 164 15.31 -19.07 16.48
C PRO A 164 15.53 -17.95 17.51
N ARG A 165 15.65 -18.26 18.81
CA ARG A 165 15.83 -17.26 19.88
C ARG A 165 17.30 -16.96 20.22
N LYS A 166 18.26 -17.69 19.65
CA LYS A 166 19.70 -17.48 19.93
C LYS A 166 20.19 -16.07 19.58
N GLY A 167 19.57 -15.40 18.60
CA GLY A 167 19.94 -14.05 18.17
C GLY A 167 19.21 -12.89 18.86
N GLY A 168 18.26 -13.16 19.76
CA GLY A 168 17.41 -12.13 20.39
C GLY A 168 17.89 -11.63 21.76
N ARG A 169 19.10 -11.98 22.18
CA ARG A 169 19.73 -11.52 23.42
C ARG A 169 20.85 -10.53 23.07
N THR A 170 20.49 -9.32 22.67
CA THR A 170 21.36 -8.13 22.64
C THR A 170 20.52 -6.91 22.95
#